data_AF-A0A653DC99-F1
#
_entry.id   AF-A0A653DC99-F1
#
_cell.length_a   1.000
_cell.length_b   1.000
_cell.length_c   1.000
_cell.angle_alpha   90.00
_cell.angle_beta   90.00
_cell.angle_gamma   90.00
#
_symmetry.space_group_name_H-M   'P 1'
#
loop_
_entity.id
_entity.type
_entity.pdbx_description
1 polymer ?
#
loop_
_entity_poly.entity_id
_entity_poly.type
_entity_poly.pdbx_seq_one_letter_code
_entity_poly.pdbx_strand_id
1 'polypeptide(L)'
;MTKKMGYNIDWIIPNLRCPSTLWGIASSITMTAVGLFTKLLIRNSLLNNTKVHNEQVMTRIIHNRENNIPLITVSNHHSCFDDPGIWGTLNIRTLLSPSKMRWSLTAHDICFTTAPHAVFFSLGKCIPVIRGAGVYQDAVDFCIEKLAEGAWVHIFPEGK
;
A
#
# COMPACT_ATOMS: atom_id res chain seq x y z
N MET A 1 -14.64 -26.43 -8.83
CA MET A 1 -15.45 -25.73 -7.82
C MET A 1 -15.07 -24.26 -7.87
N THR A 2 -15.88 -23.42 -8.51
CA THR A 2 -15.72 -21.96 -8.48
C THR A 2 -16.04 -21.48 -7.07
N LYS A 3 -15.00 -21.14 -6.30
CA LYS A 3 -15.14 -20.47 -5.01
C LYS A 3 -15.99 -19.22 -5.27
N LYS A 4 -17.16 -19.09 -4.62
CA LYS A 4 -17.97 -17.86 -4.70
C LYS A 4 -17.01 -16.71 -4.40
N MET A 5 -16.74 -15.85 -5.38
CA MET A 5 -16.01 -14.62 -5.09
C MET A 5 -16.82 -13.89 -4.02
N GLY A 6 -16.11 -13.39 -3.00
CA GLY A 6 -16.69 -12.46 -2.04
C GLY A 6 -17.20 -11.21 -2.77
N TYR A 7 -17.38 -10.12 -2.03
CA TYR A 7 -17.75 -8.82 -2.59
C TYR A 7 -17.07 -8.50 -3.97
N ASN A 8 -17.83 -7.92 -4.90
CA ASN A 8 -17.34 -7.62 -6.26
C ASN A 8 -16.25 -6.52 -6.20
N ILE A 9 -15.08 -6.83 -6.78
CA ILE A 9 -13.89 -5.96 -6.79
C ILE A 9 -13.53 -5.43 -8.18
N ASP A 10 -14.33 -5.72 -9.21
CA ASP A 10 -13.99 -5.46 -10.62
C ASP A 10 -13.90 -3.96 -10.93
N TRP A 11 -14.53 -3.12 -10.10
CA TRP A 11 -14.49 -1.67 -10.22
C TRP A 11 -13.17 -1.04 -9.75
N ILE A 12 -12.37 -1.75 -8.95
CA ILE A 12 -11.24 -1.16 -8.22
C ILE A 12 -10.12 -0.74 -9.17
N ILE A 13 -9.57 -1.66 -9.96
CA ILE A 13 -8.44 -1.37 -10.85
C ILE A 13 -8.78 -0.32 -11.91
N PRO A 14 -9.93 -0.37 -12.61
CA PRO A 14 -10.34 0.69 -13.52
C PRO A 14 -10.39 2.07 -12.85
N ASN A 15 -10.94 2.14 -11.63
CA ASN A 15 -11.00 3.39 -10.87
C ASN A 15 -9.61 3.88 -10.40
N LEU A 16 -8.69 2.96 -10.08
CA LEU A 16 -7.32 3.31 -9.70
C LEU A 16 -6.45 3.75 -10.88
N ARG A 17 -6.73 3.28 -12.10
CA ARG A 17 -6.07 3.74 -13.34
C ARG A 17 -6.52 5.16 -13.71
N CYS A 18 -7.80 5.46 -13.53
CA CYS A 18 -8.40 6.76 -13.86
C CYS A 18 -9.06 7.40 -12.63
N PRO A 19 -8.30 7.74 -11.57
CA PRO A 19 -8.88 8.27 -10.34
C PRO A 19 -9.39 9.69 -10.54
N SER A 20 -10.54 10.00 -9.94
CA SER A 20 -11.04 11.37 -9.90
C SER A 20 -10.20 12.24 -8.93
N THR A 21 -10.29 13.57 -9.08
CA THR A 21 -9.64 14.50 -8.13
C THR A 21 -10.10 14.28 -6.69
N LEU A 22 -11.39 14.00 -6.49
CA LEU A 22 -11.95 13.69 -5.18
C LEU A 22 -11.32 12.41 -4.60
N TRP A 23 -11.13 11.39 -5.42
CA TRP A 23 -10.44 10.16 -5.02
C TRP A 23 -8.99 10.45 -4.59
N GLY A 24 -8.28 11.27 -5.34
CA GLY A 24 -6.92 11.70 -5.00
C GLY A 24 -6.85 12.40 -3.64
N ILE A 25 -7.78 13.31 -3.35
CA ILE A 25 -7.87 14.00 -2.05
C ILE A 25 -8.20 13.01 -0.94
N ALA A 26 -9.22 12.18 -1.11
CA ALA A 26 -9.62 11.18 -0.13
C ALA A 26 -8.48 10.21 0.19
N SER A 27 -7.78 9.72 -0.84
CA SER A 27 -6.61 8.83 -0.69
C SER A 27 -5.49 9.51 0.09
N SER A 28 -5.22 10.78 -0.20
CA SER A 28 -4.21 11.57 0.51
C SER A 28 -4.52 11.71 2.00
N ILE A 29 -5.80 11.98 2.34
CA ILE A 29 -6.27 12.08 3.72
C ILE A 29 -6.15 10.73 4.43
N THR A 30 -6.65 9.65 3.80
CA THR A 30 -6.58 8.29 4.37
C THR A 30 -5.14 7.87 4.68
N MET A 31 -4.23 8.02 3.72
CA MET A 31 -2.83 7.65 3.90
C MET A 31 -2.14 8.47 5.00
N THR A 32 -2.38 9.79 5.02
CA THR A 32 -1.82 10.68 6.05
C THR A 32 -2.35 10.30 7.43
N ALA A 33 -3.66 10.11 7.58
CA ALA A 33 -4.29 9.82 8.85
C ALA A 33 -3.80 8.49 9.44
N VAL A 34 -3.80 7.42 8.64
CA VAL A 34 -3.31 6.10 9.06
C VAL A 34 -1.81 6.16 9.35
N GLY A 35 -1.02 6.82 8.51
CA GLY A 35 0.42 6.96 8.72
C GLY A 35 0.78 7.70 10.00
N LEU A 36 0.11 8.82 10.28
CA LEU A 36 0.30 9.58 11.53
C LEU A 36 -0.16 8.78 12.75
N PHE A 37 -1.30 8.10 12.66
CA PHE A 37 -1.81 7.23 13.71
C PHE A 37 -0.80 6.12 14.02
N THR A 38 -0.33 5.38 13.01
CA THR A 38 0.65 4.32 13.23
C THR A 38 1.99 4.86 13.71
N LYS A 39 2.43 6.02 13.24
CA LYS A 39 3.62 6.69 13.76
C LYS A 39 3.49 6.98 15.25
N LEU A 40 2.35 7.51 15.70
CA LEU A 40 2.02 7.72 17.11
C LEU A 40 2.09 6.43 17.92
N LEU A 41 1.52 5.33 17.40
CA LEU A 41 1.53 4.03 18.06
C LEU A 41 2.95 3.49 18.29
N ILE A 42 3.84 3.62 17.29
CA ILE A 42 5.12 2.90 17.29
C ILE A 42 6.34 3.75 17.68
N ARG A 43 6.29 5.08 17.52
CA ARG A 43 7.44 5.97 17.79
C ARG A 43 7.42 6.61 19.17
N ASN A 44 6.25 6.81 19.78
CA ASN A 44 6.17 7.56 21.03
C ASN A 44 6.44 6.70 22.28
N SER A 45 6.89 5.45 22.11
CA SER A 45 7.16 4.47 23.19
C SER A 45 5.99 4.19 24.15
N LEU A 46 4.80 4.77 23.90
CA LEU A 46 3.62 4.62 24.75
C LEU A 46 2.99 3.23 24.63
N LEU A 47 3.01 2.66 23.42
CA LEU A 47 2.29 1.42 23.12
C LEU A 47 3.19 0.33 22.53
N ASN A 48 4.37 0.69 22.02
CA ASN A 48 5.34 -0.27 21.51
C ASN A 48 6.78 0.28 21.59
N ASN A 49 7.77 -0.61 21.71
CA ASN A 49 9.19 -0.26 21.63
C ASN A 49 9.72 -0.67 20.26
N THR A 50 9.73 0.29 19.32
CA THR A 50 10.10 0.02 17.92
C THR A 50 11.52 0.46 17.64
N LYS A 51 12.34 -0.48 17.15
CA LYS A 51 13.69 -0.20 16.68
C LYS A 51 13.74 -0.21 15.16
N VAL A 52 14.09 0.93 14.56
CA VAL A 52 14.24 1.07 13.12
C VAL A 52 15.72 1.18 12.78
N HIS A 53 16.19 0.29 11.91
CA HIS A 53 17.55 0.29 11.40
C HIS A 53 17.60 0.94 10.01
N ASN A 54 18.66 1.69 9.72
CA ASN A 54 18.91 2.28 8.39
C ASN A 54 17.77 3.17 7.85
N GLU A 55 17.03 3.86 8.73
CA GLU A 55 15.94 4.77 8.36
C GLU A 55 16.37 5.85 7.35
N GLN A 56 17.62 6.31 7.47
CA GLN A 56 18.20 7.31 6.58
C GLN A 56 18.31 6.81 5.14
N VAL A 57 18.59 5.52 4.94
CA VAL A 57 18.66 4.90 3.60
C VAL A 57 17.29 4.91 2.95
N MET A 58 16.24 4.49 3.66
CA MET A 58 14.86 4.53 3.17
C MET A 58 14.44 5.97 2.82
N THR A 59 14.73 6.92 3.72
CA THR A 59 14.42 8.34 3.48
C THR A 59 15.12 8.88 2.23
N ARG A 60 16.42 8.59 2.07
CA ARG A 60 17.19 9.00 0.90
C ARG A 60 16.63 8.40 -0.38
N ILE A 61 16.29 7.11 -0.39
CA ILE A 61 15.75 6.45 -1.59
C ILE A 61 14.38 7.02 -1.97
N ILE A 62 13.50 7.32 -1.01
CA ILE A 62 12.17 7.87 -1.31
C ILE A 62 12.28 9.31 -1.86
N HIS A 63 13.12 10.15 -1.24
CA HIS A 63 13.16 11.59 -1.54
C HIS A 63 14.15 11.97 -2.63
N ASN A 64 15.28 11.27 -2.76
CA ASN A 64 16.39 11.67 -3.66
C ASN A 64 16.50 10.79 -4.91
N ARG A 65 15.68 9.75 -5.05
CA ARG A 65 15.55 8.97 -6.29
C ARG A 65 14.96 9.84 -7.38
N GLU A 66 15.50 9.74 -8.59
CA GLU A 66 14.97 10.41 -9.77
C GLU A 66 13.54 9.95 -10.05
N ASN A 67 12.69 10.86 -10.55
CA ASN A 67 11.24 10.60 -10.65
C ASN A 67 10.89 9.38 -11.53
N ASN A 68 11.72 9.03 -12.51
CA ASN A 68 11.46 7.94 -13.46
C ASN A 68 12.11 6.60 -13.07
N ILE A 69 12.84 6.55 -11.95
CA ILE A 69 13.46 5.32 -11.47
C ILE A 69 12.48 4.65 -10.51
N PRO A 70 11.98 3.42 -10.73
CA PRO A 70 11.09 2.72 -9.82
C PRO A 70 11.74 2.27 -8.51
N LEU A 71 10.90 1.94 -7.52
CA LEU A 71 11.30 1.44 -6.21
C LEU A 71 10.43 0.24 -5.91
N ILE A 72 11.08 -0.90 -5.71
CA ILE A 72 10.43 -2.10 -5.21
C ILE A 72 11.00 -2.35 -3.83
N THR A 73 10.12 -2.50 -2.84
CA THR A 73 10.52 -3.00 -1.52
C THR A 73 9.86 -4.33 -1.27
N VAL A 74 10.58 -5.21 -0.58
CA VAL A 74 10.16 -6.58 -0.31
C VAL A 74 10.38 -6.84 1.18
N SER A 75 9.40 -7.44 1.86
CA SER A 75 9.58 -7.91 3.22
C SER A 75 8.81 -9.21 3.45
N ASN A 76 9.19 -9.89 4.53
CA ASN A 76 8.35 -10.91 5.13
C ASN A 76 6.98 -10.33 5.56
N HIS A 77 5.99 -11.21 5.74
CA HIS A 77 4.64 -10.88 6.18
C HIS A 77 4.23 -11.75 7.37
N HIS A 78 4.05 -11.11 8.52
CA HIS A 78 3.61 -11.70 9.77
C HIS A 78 2.22 -11.26 10.19
N SER A 79 1.79 -10.05 9.84
CA SER A 79 0.52 -9.51 10.32
C SER A 79 -0.08 -8.46 9.39
N CYS A 80 -1.40 -8.24 9.49
CA CYS A 80 -2.05 -7.13 8.79
C CYS A 80 -1.50 -5.75 9.20
N PHE A 81 -0.81 -5.66 10.34
CA PHE A 81 -0.18 -4.43 10.81
C PHE A 81 1.12 -4.11 10.06
N ASP A 82 1.73 -5.07 9.36
CA ASP A 82 3.00 -4.84 8.66
C ASP A 82 2.88 -3.69 7.66
N ASP A 83 1.72 -3.58 7.00
CA ASP A 83 1.49 -2.54 6.00
C ASP A 83 1.52 -1.12 6.59
N PRO A 84 0.59 -0.77 7.50
CA PRO A 84 0.59 0.52 8.19
C PRO A 84 1.81 0.71 9.10
N GLY A 85 2.38 -0.38 9.64
CA GLY A 85 3.57 -0.38 10.48
C GLY A 85 4.78 0.23 9.79
N ILE A 86 5.01 -0.14 8.52
CA ILE A 86 6.04 0.48 7.67
C ILE A 86 5.80 2.00 7.58
N TRP A 87 4.55 2.46 7.45
CA TRP A 87 4.25 3.88 7.31
C TRP A 87 4.66 4.67 8.56
N GLY A 88 4.43 4.11 9.76
CA GLY A 88 4.85 4.75 11.00
C GLY A 88 6.37 4.98 11.11
N THR A 89 7.17 4.19 10.39
CA THR A 89 8.63 4.38 10.34
C THR A 89 9.03 5.58 9.48
N LEU A 90 8.21 5.98 8.51
CA LEU A 90 8.51 7.06 7.56
C LEU A 90 8.46 8.44 8.21
N ASN A 91 9.20 9.40 7.65
CA ASN A 91 9.11 10.79 8.09
C ASN A 91 7.75 11.42 7.70
N ILE A 92 7.34 12.46 8.43
CA ILE A 92 6.03 13.11 8.24
C ILE A 92 5.91 13.69 6.82
N ARG A 93 7.01 14.18 6.24
CA ARG A 93 7.01 14.71 4.87
C ARG A 93 6.64 13.63 3.84
N THR A 94 7.11 12.39 4.01
CA THR A 94 6.70 11.25 3.19
C THR A 94 5.22 10.94 3.37
N LEU A 95 4.74 10.92 4.61
CA LEU A 95 3.32 10.63 4.91
C LEU A 95 2.38 11.64 4.28
N LEU A 96 2.78 12.92 4.24
CA LEU A 96 2.06 14.02 3.61
C LEU A 96 2.27 14.11 2.08
N SER A 97 3.04 13.19 1.49
CA SER A 97 3.35 13.18 0.06
C SER A 97 2.77 11.92 -0.60
N PRO A 98 1.49 11.95 -1.03
CA PRO A 98 0.82 10.81 -1.65
C PRO A 98 1.60 10.16 -2.79
N SER A 99 2.27 10.95 -3.63
CA SER A 99 3.10 10.46 -4.75
C SER A 99 4.34 9.68 -4.31
N LYS A 100 4.79 9.89 -3.06
CA LYS A 100 5.93 9.20 -2.44
C LYS A 100 5.52 8.01 -1.58
N MET A 101 4.22 7.75 -1.44
CA MET A 101 3.67 6.59 -0.73
C MET A 101 3.51 5.39 -1.67
N ARG A 102 3.75 4.21 -1.12
CA ARG A 102 3.73 2.95 -1.85
C ARG A 102 2.36 2.51 -2.33
N TRP A 103 2.37 1.67 -3.35
CA TRP A 103 1.31 0.73 -3.68
C TRP A 103 1.63 -0.64 -3.06
N SER A 104 0.61 -1.40 -2.68
CA SER A 104 0.78 -2.70 -2.02
C SER A 104 -0.22 -3.72 -2.55
N LEU A 105 0.23 -4.94 -2.83
CA LEU A 105 -0.67 -6.04 -3.19
C LEU A 105 -1.27 -6.63 -1.90
N THR A 106 -2.59 -6.76 -1.83
CA THR A 106 -3.28 -7.28 -0.64
C THR A 106 -4.35 -8.31 -1.01
N ALA A 107 -4.60 -9.26 -0.11
CA ALA A 107 -5.50 -10.37 -0.39
C ALA A 107 -6.97 -9.91 -0.46
N HIS A 108 -7.65 -10.21 -1.57
CA HIS A 108 -9.04 -9.80 -1.79
C HIS A 108 -10.00 -10.34 -0.72
N ASP A 109 -9.80 -11.57 -0.28
CA ASP A 109 -10.65 -12.28 0.69
C ASP A 109 -10.43 -11.85 2.14
N ILE A 110 -9.46 -10.95 2.39
CA ILE A 110 -9.22 -10.34 3.71
C ILE A 110 -9.58 -8.85 3.66
N CYS A 111 -8.98 -8.10 2.73
CA CYS A 111 -9.07 -6.64 2.65
C CYS A 111 -10.28 -6.14 1.86
N PHE A 112 -10.90 -6.95 1.00
CA PHE A 112 -11.93 -6.49 0.06
C PHE A 112 -13.21 -7.31 0.18
N THR A 113 -13.60 -7.58 1.43
CA THR A 113 -14.75 -8.42 1.78
C THR A 113 -16.09 -7.68 1.77
N THR A 114 -16.07 -6.35 1.84
CA THR A 114 -17.25 -5.48 1.85
C THR A 114 -16.94 -4.17 1.11
N ALA A 115 -17.98 -3.42 0.71
CA ALA A 115 -17.79 -2.12 0.04
C ALA A 115 -16.98 -1.11 0.89
N PRO A 116 -17.27 -0.90 2.20
CA PRO A 116 -16.47 0.02 3.00
C PRO A 116 -15.00 -0.39 3.10
N HIS A 117 -14.72 -1.69 3.27
CA HIS A 117 -13.35 -2.19 3.29
C HIS A 117 -12.66 -1.95 1.95
N ALA A 118 -13.32 -2.31 0.85
CA ALA A 118 -12.76 -2.14 -0.49
C ALA A 118 -12.42 -0.68 -0.80
N VAL A 119 -13.29 0.27 -0.42
CA VAL A 119 -13.01 1.70 -0.54
C VAL A 119 -11.82 2.09 0.33
N PHE A 120 -11.82 1.73 1.61
CA PHE A 120 -10.75 2.10 2.55
C PHE A 120 -9.37 1.61 2.09
N PHE A 121 -9.24 0.34 1.74
CA PHE A 121 -7.97 -0.23 1.28
C PHE A 121 -7.54 0.34 -0.07
N SER A 122 -8.48 0.57 -1.00
CA SER A 122 -8.14 1.20 -2.29
C SER A 122 -7.65 2.66 -2.11
N LEU A 123 -8.25 3.42 -1.18
CA LEU A 123 -7.77 4.76 -0.81
C LEU A 123 -6.38 4.71 -0.16
N GLY A 124 -6.07 3.62 0.55
CA GLY A 124 -4.74 3.32 1.08
C GLY A 124 -3.74 2.76 0.06
N LYS A 125 -4.04 2.82 -1.25
CA LYS A 125 -3.20 2.28 -2.34
C LYS A 125 -2.94 0.77 -2.26
N CYS A 126 -3.85 0.04 -1.64
CA CYS A 126 -3.84 -1.42 -1.67
C CYS A 126 -4.58 -1.92 -2.92
N ILE A 127 -4.02 -2.93 -3.58
CA ILE A 127 -4.51 -3.49 -4.83
C ILE A 127 -4.93 -4.95 -4.57
N PRO A 128 -6.17 -5.35 -4.88
CA PRO A 128 -6.68 -6.68 -4.57
C PRO A 128 -6.02 -7.75 -5.44
N VAL A 129 -5.47 -8.78 -4.80
CA VAL A 129 -4.95 -10.00 -5.45
C VAL A 129 -5.78 -11.21 -5.06
N ILE A 130 -6.04 -12.07 -6.06
CA ILE A 130 -6.76 -13.33 -5.89
C ILE A 130 -5.75 -14.46 -5.68
N ARG A 131 -5.75 -15.04 -4.48
CA ARG A 131 -4.91 -16.20 -4.16
C ARG A 131 -5.36 -17.41 -4.96
N GLY A 132 -4.39 -18.14 -5.51
CA GLY A 132 -4.66 -19.32 -6.35
C GLY A 132 -5.03 -19.00 -7.80
N ALA A 133 -5.16 -17.73 -8.19
CA ALA A 133 -5.39 -17.34 -9.59
C ALA A 133 -4.11 -17.25 -10.44
N GLY A 134 -2.95 -17.59 -9.86
CA GLY A 134 -1.64 -17.49 -10.52
C GLY A 134 -1.05 -16.08 -10.47
N VAL A 135 0.05 -15.85 -11.17
CA VAL A 135 0.77 -14.56 -11.19
C VAL A 135 0.26 -13.59 -12.26
N TYR A 136 -0.46 -14.09 -13.26
CA TYR A 136 -1.04 -13.29 -14.34
C TYR A 136 -2.41 -12.76 -13.91
N GLN A 137 -2.41 -11.58 -13.29
CA GLN A 137 -3.61 -10.90 -12.80
C GLN A 137 -3.50 -9.40 -13.10
N ASP A 138 -4.62 -8.75 -13.39
CA ASP A 138 -4.69 -7.30 -13.60
C ASP A 138 -4.04 -6.48 -12.48
N ALA A 139 -4.08 -6.99 -11.24
CA ALA A 139 -3.44 -6.38 -10.08
C ALA A 139 -1.90 -6.31 -10.21
N VAL A 140 -1.30 -7.35 -10.79
CA VAL A 140 0.14 -7.42 -11.05
C VAL A 140 0.50 -6.50 -12.21
N ASP A 141 -0.30 -6.49 -13.28
CA ASP A 141 -0.12 -5.58 -14.42
C ASP A 141 -0.22 -4.12 -13.97
N PHE A 142 -1.17 -3.78 -13.12
CA PHE A 142 -1.28 -2.44 -12.53
C PHE A 142 -0.04 -2.06 -11.71
N CYS A 143 0.54 -2.99 -10.93
CA CYS A 143 1.82 -2.73 -10.24
C CYS A 143 2.97 -2.48 -11.24
N ILE A 144 3.02 -3.22 -12.34
CA ILE A 144 4.02 -3.01 -13.40
C ILE A 144 3.83 -1.63 -14.05
N GLU A 145 2.60 -1.22 -14.34
CA GLU A 145 2.27 0.13 -14.82
C GLU A 145 2.79 1.20 -13.84
N LYS A 146 2.55 1.03 -12.53
CA LYS A 146 3.04 1.97 -11.51
C LYS A 146 4.56 2.00 -11.38
N LEU A 147 5.24 0.87 -11.57
CA LEU A 147 6.69 0.84 -11.63
C LEU A 147 7.21 1.55 -12.89
N ALA A 148 6.56 1.37 -14.05
CA ALA A 148 6.91 2.10 -15.26
C ALA A 148 6.76 3.63 -15.10
N GLU A 149 5.81 4.08 -14.27
CA GLU A 149 5.64 5.49 -13.87
C GLU A 149 6.67 5.98 -12.82
N GLY A 150 7.62 5.14 -12.39
CA GLY A 150 8.61 5.48 -11.35
C GLY A 150 8.06 5.42 -9.92
N ALA A 151 6.85 4.90 -9.71
CA ALA A 151 6.25 4.81 -8.39
C ALA A 151 6.99 3.81 -7.47
N TRP A 152 6.55 3.77 -6.22
CA TRP A 152 7.00 2.80 -5.24
C TRP A 152 5.95 1.69 -5.10
N VAL A 153 6.35 0.43 -5.29
CA VAL A 153 5.56 -0.77 -4.99
C VAL A 153 6.22 -1.56 -3.87
N HIS A 154 5.42 -2.03 -2.92
CA HIS A 154 5.85 -2.96 -1.88
C HIS A 154 5.18 -4.32 -2.07
N ILE A 155 5.95 -5.38 -1.84
CA ILE A 155 5.52 -6.75 -2.06
C ILE A 155 5.80 -7.59 -0.82
N PHE A 156 4.78 -8.35 -0.41
CA PHE A 156 4.87 -9.43 0.56
C PHE A 156 4.84 -10.78 -0.19
N PRO A 157 6.00 -11.35 -0.59
CA PRO A 157 6.04 -12.47 -1.53
C PRO A 157 5.60 -13.80 -0.93
N GLU A 158 5.46 -13.88 0.40
CA GLU A 158 5.04 -15.11 1.09
C GLU A 158 3.59 -15.52 0.77
N GLY A 159 2.74 -14.58 0.33
CA GLY A 159 1.35 -14.87 -0.05
C GLY A 159 0.47 -15.43 1.07
N LYS A 160 0.88 -15.22 2.34
CA LYS A 160 0.19 -15.66 3.56
C LYS A 160 -1.05 -14.85 3.87
#